data_AF-A0A2H0HAU7-F1
#
_entry.id   AF-A0A2H0HAU7-F1
#
_cell.length_a   1.000
_cell.length_b   1.000
_cell.length_c   1.000
_cell.angle_alpha   90.00
_cell.angle_beta   90.00
_cell.angle_gamma   90.00
#
_symmetry.space_group_name_H-M   'P 1'
#
loop_
_entity.id
_entity.type
_entity.pdbx_description
1 polymer ?
#
loop_
_entity_poly.entity_id
_entity_poly.type
_entity_poly.pdbx_seq_one_letter_code
_entity_poly.pdbx_strand_id
1 'polypeptide(L)'
;HYMAVLALEYRLLKDNNQDYSVTLNELIQALNTYDRLDLVIETCFENGSPAWNGFFARDDVPESNEQFFPRSSPTQINPYLVIESDYKNSCNISSGNVPSQDQIISLFLGLRLVNTLVGELNVNDKVQEITGNIIDRMHHSYDLLGLGIDIEVWEIKNPVTGFSVPIGGDLASLYPQIWAIAEAAGKITYHDEHESYSDDIITKEVWDNVQNTILAHFDEGTPITIPIWIGIPSLGIPPMFFGVYNYYGEPFNAYMIAVLSTLCNEPGGGYSNTYEWLVNFNNDTKGFLGMPEDIGLYPHLPLINRILYGYNGSNLISANEYETKFLNNAPPCGAHHYVYQNNGVTIDEVTSPPWHTISLGCPQHNSGSWYFDGEYNMIDYMILYNSYFLNYLYGEYKPALVDVKTYPIVEFEVHLDPEPPYYPDTTWIISCTCEEPKVLHASRQIDTRANILADGGLNCFAGSSIRMLPNF
;
A
#
# COMPACT_ATOMS: atom_id res chain seq x y z
N HIS A 1 -0.95 -1.30 2.52
CA HIS A 1 -1.27 0.02 3.12
C HIS A 1 -1.79 -0.01 4.56
N TYR A 2 -2.79 -0.82 4.94
CA TYR A 2 -3.33 -0.79 6.32
C TYR A 2 -2.26 -1.07 7.40
N MET A 3 -1.34 -2.01 7.16
CA MET A 3 -0.17 -2.23 8.04
C MET A 3 0.70 -0.97 8.21
N ALA A 4 0.85 -0.14 7.17
CA ALA A 4 1.58 1.13 7.25
C ALA A 4 0.85 2.12 8.18
N VAL A 5 -0.48 2.22 8.07
CA VAL A 5 -1.30 3.06 8.97
C VAL A 5 -1.07 2.66 10.42
N LEU A 6 -1.19 1.36 10.73
CA LEU A 6 -1.03 0.83 12.08
C LEU A 6 0.40 1.02 12.61
N ALA A 7 1.42 0.84 11.78
CA ALA A 7 2.81 1.08 12.18
C ALA A 7 3.09 2.56 12.53
N LEU A 8 2.56 3.48 11.71
CA LEU A 8 2.69 4.91 11.94
C LEU A 8 1.91 5.35 13.19
N GLU A 9 0.68 4.86 13.36
CA GLU A 9 -0.14 5.14 14.55
C GLU A 9 0.52 4.58 15.82
N TYR A 10 0.98 3.32 15.78
CA TYR A 10 1.71 2.71 16.89
C TYR A 10 2.87 3.60 17.36
N ARG A 11 3.68 4.09 16.41
CA ARG A 11 4.82 4.95 16.74
C ARG A 11 4.37 6.27 17.34
N LEU A 12 3.35 6.92 16.76
CA LEU A 12 2.79 8.16 17.30
C LEU A 12 2.31 7.99 18.75
N LEU A 13 1.56 6.93 19.03
CA LEU A 13 1.06 6.63 20.38
C LEU A 13 2.22 6.39 21.34
N LYS A 14 3.18 5.54 20.95
CA LYS A 14 4.36 5.19 21.76
C LYS A 14 5.21 6.41 22.11
N ASP A 15 5.54 7.25 21.12
CA ASP A 15 6.36 8.44 21.31
C ASP A 15 5.67 9.49 22.20
N ASN A 16 4.33 9.46 22.27
CA ASN A 16 3.53 10.33 23.13
C ASN A 16 3.18 9.72 24.50
N ASN A 17 3.77 8.58 24.87
CA ASN A 17 3.43 7.83 26.09
C ASN A 17 1.92 7.52 26.22
N GLN A 18 1.26 7.29 25.09
CA GLN A 18 -0.14 6.88 25.04
C GLN A 18 -0.24 5.35 24.95
N ASP A 19 -1.38 4.82 25.38
CA ASP A 19 -1.65 3.39 25.24
C ASP A 19 -1.76 3.00 23.75
N TYR A 20 -0.90 2.08 23.32
CA TYR A 20 -0.81 1.56 21.97
C TYR A 20 -1.18 0.07 21.88
N SER A 21 -1.67 -0.55 22.96
CA SER A 21 -1.91 -2.00 23.00
C SER A 21 -2.95 -2.46 21.97
N VAL A 22 -3.97 -1.64 21.71
CA VAL A 22 -5.01 -1.93 20.71
C VAL A 22 -4.43 -1.90 19.31
N THR A 23 -3.72 -0.82 18.94
CA THR A 23 -3.07 -0.70 17.62
C THR A 23 -2.04 -1.80 17.40
N LEU A 24 -1.26 -2.17 18.43
CA LEU A 24 -0.32 -3.28 18.36
C LEU A 24 -1.05 -4.61 18.12
N ASN A 25 -2.14 -4.87 18.84
CA ASN A 25 -2.93 -6.07 18.63
C ASN A 25 -3.55 -6.11 17.22
N GLU A 26 -4.12 -5.01 16.73
CA GLU A 26 -4.63 -4.91 15.36
C GLU A 26 -3.55 -5.16 14.32
N LEU A 27 -2.33 -4.67 14.54
CA LEU A 27 -1.20 -4.92 13.66
C LEU A 27 -0.79 -6.39 13.63
N ILE A 28 -0.74 -7.04 14.79
CA ILE A 28 -0.49 -8.49 14.89
C ILE A 28 -1.58 -9.26 14.13
N GLN A 29 -2.86 -8.88 14.27
CA GLN A 29 -3.94 -9.50 13.51
C GLN A 29 -3.78 -9.27 12.00
N ALA A 30 -3.38 -8.07 11.57
CA ALA A 30 -3.13 -7.78 10.16
C ALA A 30 -2.00 -8.65 9.57
N LEU A 31 -0.92 -8.89 10.32
CA LEU A 31 0.16 -9.81 9.92
C LEU A 31 -0.32 -11.27 9.91
N ASN A 32 -1.12 -11.70 10.89
CA ASN A 32 -1.70 -13.04 10.90
C ASN A 32 -2.71 -13.26 9.77
N THR A 33 -3.37 -12.20 9.29
CA THR A 33 -4.21 -12.27 8.09
C THR A 33 -3.37 -12.65 6.87
N TYR A 34 -2.16 -12.11 6.72
CA TYR A 34 -1.25 -12.54 5.65
C TYR A 34 -0.97 -14.05 5.72
N ASP A 35 -0.58 -14.57 6.90
CA ASP A 35 -0.30 -16.00 7.07
C ASP A 35 -1.48 -16.88 6.69
N ARG A 36 -2.69 -16.43 7.04
CA ARG A 36 -3.90 -17.16 6.68
C ARG A 36 -4.14 -17.15 5.18
N LEU A 37 -3.86 -16.05 4.49
CA LEU A 37 -3.99 -15.93 3.03
C LEU A 37 -2.94 -16.74 2.27
N ASP A 38 -1.70 -16.78 2.76
CA ASP A 38 -0.61 -17.65 2.28
C ASP A 38 -1.02 -19.12 2.45
N LEU A 39 -1.46 -19.48 3.66
CA LEU A 39 -1.82 -20.87 4.00
C LEU A 39 -2.94 -21.44 3.13
N VAL A 40 -3.92 -20.65 2.71
CA VAL A 40 -5.15 -21.18 2.08
C VAL A 40 -5.15 -21.13 0.55
N ILE A 41 -4.42 -20.22 -0.08
CA ILE A 41 -4.58 -19.98 -1.53
C ILE A 41 -4.23 -21.21 -2.37
N GLU A 42 -3.24 -22.02 -1.95
CA GLU A 42 -2.86 -23.23 -2.69
C GLU A 42 -3.96 -24.28 -2.71
N THR A 43 -4.79 -24.35 -1.67
CA THR A 43 -5.94 -25.28 -1.61
C THR A 43 -6.96 -25.05 -2.71
N CYS A 44 -6.84 -23.92 -3.40
CA CYS A 44 -7.66 -23.58 -4.55
C CYS A 44 -7.20 -24.15 -5.86
N PHE A 45 -6.04 -24.78 -5.92
CA PHE A 45 -5.54 -25.43 -7.12
C PHE A 45 -5.67 -26.95 -6.99
N GLU A 46 -5.87 -27.63 -8.13
CA GLU A 46 -5.95 -29.09 -8.15
C GLU A 46 -4.64 -29.70 -7.62
N ASN A 47 -4.73 -30.50 -6.55
CA ASN A 47 -3.61 -31.08 -5.81
C ASN A 47 -2.81 -30.10 -4.93
N GLY A 48 -3.25 -28.85 -4.79
CA GLY A 48 -2.63 -27.91 -3.88
C GLY A 48 -2.86 -28.29 -2.42
N SER A 49 -1.87 -27.98 -1.58
CA SER A 49 -1.92 -28.23 -0.13
C SER A 49 -1.62 -26.94 0.62
N PRO A 50 -2.16 -26.74 1.83
CA PRO A 50 -1.82 -25.56 2.62
C PRO A 50 -0.31 -25.43 2.83
N ALA A 51 0.26 -24.25 2.59
CA ALA A 51 1.68 -23.97 2.77
C ALA A 51 1.93 -22.51 3.15
N TRP A 52 2.96 -22.26 3.96
CA TRP A 52 3.49 -20.91 4.18
C TRP A 52 4.74 -20.76 3.34
N ASN A 53 4.61 -20.17 2.16
CA ASN A 53 5.70 -20.12 1.21
C ASN A 53 5.68 -18.87 0.32
N GLY A 54 5.00 -17.82 0.79
CA GLY A 54 4.97 -16.52 0.14
C GLY A 54 3.98 -16.40 -1.01
N PHE A 55 3.22 -17.45 -1.31
CA PHE A 55 2.18 -17.42 -2.33
C PHE A 55 0.83 -17.23 -1.63
N PHE A 56 0.23 -16.04 -1.73
CA PHE A 56 -0.94 -15.65 -0.91
C PHE A 56 -2.14 -15.20 -1.73
N ALA A 57 -3.34 -15.36 -1.16
CA ALA A 57 -4.58 -14.82 -1.72
C ALA A 57 -4.63 -13.29 -1.62
N ARG A 58 -5.17 -12.61 -2.63
CA ARG A 58 -5.33 -11.14 -2.64
C ARG A 58 -6.42 -10.68 -1.70
N ASP A 59 -7.54 -11.40 -1.72
CA ASP A 59 -8.74 -11.07 -1.01
C ASP A 59 -8.99 -12.02 0.15
N ASP A 60 -9.51 -11.44 1.22
CA ASP A 60 -9.80 -12.09 2.48
C ASP A 60 -11.28 -11.96 2.86
N VAL A 61 -12.15 -12.43 1.98
CA VAL A 61 -13.59 -12.19 2.11
C VAL A 61 -14.33 -13.52 2.17
N PRO A 62 -14.92 -13.91 3.32
CA PRO A 62 -15.66 -15.16 3.37
C PRO A 62 -16.90 -15.08 2.46
N GLU A 63 -17.39 -16.23 1.97
CA GLU A 63 -18.63 -16.29 1.18
C GLU A 63 -19.83 -15.68 1.94
N SER A 64 -19.82 -15.78 3.27
CA SER A 64 -20.78 -15.13 4.16
C SER A 64 -20.73 -13.61 4.16
N ASN A 65 -19.77 -12.96 3.48
CA ASN A 65 -19.67 -11.50 3.51
C ASN A 65 -20.87 -10.83 2.82
N GLU A 66 -21.55 -11.52 1.89
CA GLU A 66 -22.83 -11.06 1.35
C GLU A 66 -23.91 -10.88 2.43
N GLN A 67 -23.76 -11.50 3.61
CA GLN A 67 -24.67 -11.31 4.75
C GLN A 67 -24.44 -9.97 5.46
N PHE A 68 -23.17 -9.53 5.53
CA PHE A 68 -22.77 -8.28 6.18
C PHE A 68 -22.95 -7.08 5.25
N PHE A 69 -22.88 -7.33 3.95
CA PHE A 69 -23.09 -6.36 2.88
C PHE A 69 -24.18 -6.87 1.92
N PRO A 70 -25.43 -7.04 2.41
CA PRO A 70 -26.49 -7.59 1.58
C PRO A 70 -26.72 -6.67 0.39
N ARG A 71 -26.55 -7.22 -0.82
CA ARG A 71 -27.13 -6.62 -2.02
C ARG A 71 -28.62 -6.50 -1.74
N SER A 72 -29.09 -5.31 -1.39
CA SER A 72 -30.53 -5.04 -1.39
C SER A 72 -31.04 -5.45 -2.76
N SER A 73 -32.18 -6.14 -2.78
CA SER A 73 -32.91 -6.70 -3.93
C SER A 73 -32.34 -6.39 -5.34
N PRO A 74 -32.30 -7.32 -6.31
CA PRO A 74 -31.95 -7.01 -7.70
C PRO A 74 -32.77 -5.87 -8.36
N THR A 75 -33.85 -5.40 -7.71
CA THR A 75 -34.64 -4.21 -8.08
C THR A 75 -34.41 -2.96 -7.22
N GLN A 76 -33.81 -3.09 -6.02
CA GLN A 76 -33.31 -1.97 -5.22
C GLN A 76 -31.81 -1.99 -5.31
N ILE A 77 -31.29 -1.35 -6.36
CA ILE A 77 -29.90 -0.93 -6.41
C ILE A 77 -29.72 -0.03 -5.18
N ASN A 78 -29.21 -0.57 -4.08
CA ASN A 78 -28.44 0.20 -3.13
C ASN A 78 -27.02 0.08 -3.69
N PRO A 79 -26.61 0.97 -4.61
CA PRO A 79 -25.28 0.88 -5.23
C PRO A 79 -24.17 1.10 -4.20
N TYR A 80 -24.51 1.49 -2.98
CA TYR A 80 -23.60 2.09 -2.01
C TYR A 80 -22.83 1.09 -1.14
N LEU A 81 -23.00 -0.23 -1.34
CA LEU A 81 -22.43 -1.22 -0.41
C LEU A 81 -22.07 -2.56 -1.07
N VAL A 82 -21.33 -2.53 -2.17
CA VAL A 82 -20.78 -3.76 -2.74
C VAL A 82 -19.29 -3.82 -2.45
N ILE A 83 -18.91 -4.53 -1.37
CA ILE A 83 -17.54 -5.04 -1.30
C ILE A 83 -17.47 -6.14 -2.36
N GLU A 84 -16.88 -5.80 -3.50
CA GLU A 84 -16.54 -6.79 -4.51
C GLU A 84 -15.24 -7.46 -4.09
N SER A 85 -15.28 -8.78 -4.11
CA SER A 85 -14.11 -9.61 -3.95
C SER A 85 -14.13 -10.60 -5.10
N ASP A 86 -12.96 -10.82 -5.68
CA ASP A 86 -12.72 -11.87 -6.66
C ASP A 86 -12.73 -13.25 -5.98
N TYR A 87 -12.68 -13.29 -4.65
CA TYR A 87 -12.83 -14.48 -3.81
C TYR A 87 -14.30 -14.87 -3.56
N LYS A 88 -15.18 -14.65 -4.54
CA LYS A 88 -16.52 -15.23 -4.53
C LYS A 88 -16.40 -16.70 -4.92
N ASN A 89 -16.71 -17.60 -3.99
CA ASN A 89 -16.71 -19.07 -4.13
C ASN A 89 -15.42 -19.80 -3.76
N SER A 90 -14.76 -19.40 -2.68
CA SER A 90 -13.65 -20.09 -1.99
C SER A 90 -12.41 -20.45 -2.81
N CYS A 91 -12.46 -20.61 -4.13
CA CYS A 91 -11.41 -21.09 -5.03
C CYS A 91 -11.79 -20.88 -6.50
N ASN A 92 -12.36 -19.73 -6.87
CA ASN A 92 -12.58 -19.44 -8.29
C ASN A 92 -11.25 -19.02 -8.94
N ILE A 93 -10.52 -20.01 -9.46
CA ILE A 93 -9.16 -19.94 -10.00
C ILE A 93 -9.05 -19.09 -11.29
N SER A 94 -10.08 -18.31 -11.63
CA SER A 94 -10.02 -17.40 -12.78
C SER A 94 -9.09 -16.22 -12.49
N SER A 95 -7.78 -16.49 -12.30
CA SER A 95 -6.61 -15.59 -12.27
C SER A 95 -6.63 -14.34 -11.38
N GLY A 96 -7.77 -13.98 -10.78
CA GLY A 96 -7.96 -12.68 -10.13
C GLY A 96 -7.44 -12.61 -8.71
N ASN A 97 -7.44 -13.74 -7.98
CA ASN A 97 -7.12 -13.80 -6.55
C ASN A 97 -5.72 -14.34 -6.22
N VAL A 98 -4.80 -14.38 -7.19
CA VAL A 98 -3.39 -14.72 -6.98
C VAL A 98 -2.57 -13.43 -6.85
N PRO A 99 -1.46 -13.42 -6.10
CA PRO A 99 -0.78 -12.17 -5.78
C PRO A 99 -0.17 -11.56 -7.04
N SER A 100 -0.17 -10.23 -7.11
CA SER A 100 0.51 -9.48 -8.17
C SER A 100 1.68 -8.68 -7.63
N GLN A 101 2.53 -8.21 -8.53
CA GLN A 101 3.71 -7.42 -8.19
C GLN A 101 3.37 -6.09 -7.48
N ASP A 102 2.37 -5.35 -7.95
CA ASP A 102 1.94 -4.08 -7.35
C ASP A 102 1.45 -4.27 -5.91
N GLN A 103 0.81 -5.39 -5.60
CA GLN A 103 0.43 -5.75 -4.25
C GLN A 103 1.62 -6.11 -3.38
N ILE A 104 2.60 -6.86 -3.92
CA ILE A 104 3.83 -7.18 -3.19
C ILE A 104 4.60 -5.90 -2.84
N ILE A 105 4.75 -4.98 -3.78
CA ILE A 105 5.42 -3.69 -3.54
C ILE A 105 4.64 -2.86 -2.49
N SER A 106 3.31 -2.83 -2.60
CA SER A 106 2.45 -2.16 -1.62
C SER A 106 2.52 -2.81 -0.23
N LEU A 107 2.71 -4.12 -0.17
CA LEU A 107 2.91 -4.88 1.06
C LEU A 107 4.29 -4.57 1.66
N PHE A 108 5.35 -4.51 0.85
CA PHE A 108 6.70 -4.13 1.29
C PHE A 108 6.71 -2.74 1.92
N LEU A 109 5.92 -1.78 1.42
CA LEU A 109 5.77 -0.49 2.06
C LEU A 109 5.26 -0.60 3.50
N GLY A 110 4.22 -1.41 3.71
CA GLY A 110 3.68 -1.71 5.04
C GLY A 110 4.69 -2.41 5.94
N LEU A 111 5.25 -3.52 5.45
CA LEU A 111 6.24 -4.33 6.18
C LEU A 111 7.47 -3.52 6.57
N ARG A 112 8.01 -2.68 5.67
CA ARG A 112 9.16 -1.81 5.96
C ARG A 112 8.86 -0.80 7.07
N LEU A 113 7.69 -0.18 7.05
CA LEU A 113 7.26 0.73 8.12
C LEU A 113 7.08 -0.01 9.45
N VAL A 114 6.47 -1.21 9.44
CA VAL A 114 6.35 -2.03 10.65
C VAL A 114 7.73 -2.34 11.23
N ASN A 115 8.65 -2.87 10.42
CA ASN A 115 9.99 -3.26 10.86
C ASN A 115 10.77 -2.06 11.44
N THR A 116 10.58 -0.88 10.87
CA THR A 116 11.28 0.35 11.30
C THR A 116 10.64 0.99 12.54
N LEU A 117 9.32 1.01 12.63
CA LEU A 117 8.59 1.84 13.58
C LEU A 117 8.13 1.09 14.82
N VAL A 118 7.90 -0.22 14.76
CA VAL A 118 7.30 -0.95 15.89
C VAL A 118 8.38 -1.37 16.89
N GLY A 119 9.45 -2.00 16.40
CA GLY A 119 10.59 -2.40 17.22
C GLY A 119 10.27 -3.48 18.26
N GLU A 120 9.11 -4.13 18.15
CA GLU A 120 8.73 -5.29 18.95
C GLU A 120 9.31 -6.54 18.26
N LEU A 121 10.16 -7.30 18.97
CA LEU A 121 10.95 -8.38 18.38
C LEU A 121 10.10 -9.40 17.61
N ASN A 122 9.04 -9.91 18.23
CA ASN A 122 8.16 -10.91 17.60
C ASN A 122 7.44 -10.36 16.35
N VAL A 123 7.17 -9.06 16.31
CA VAL A 123 6.54 -8.41 15.14
C VAL A 123 7.56 -8.26 14.02
N ASN A 124 8.78 -7.82 14.35
CA ASN A 124 9.86 -7.65 13.36
C ASN A 124 10.30 -9.00 12.78
N ASP A 125 10.46 -10.04 13.60
CA ASP A 125 10.79 -11.40 13.15
C ASP A 125 9.71 -11.91 12.18
N LYS A 126 8.44 -11.67 12.49
CA LYS A 126 7.32 -12.05 11.63
C LYS A 126 7.33 -11.30 10.30
N VAL A 127 7.64 -10.01 10.32
CA VAL A 127 7.78 -9.21 9.10
C VAL A 127 8.92 -9.73 8.21
N GLN A 128 10.07 -10.07 8.81
CA GLN A 128 11.20 -10.63 8.08
C GLN A 128 10.89 -12.01 7.49
N GLU A 129 10.21 -12.87 8.24
CA GLU A 129 9.71 -14.18 7.76
C GLU A 129 8.78 -14.00 6.55
N ILE A 130 7.79 -13.10 6.66
CA ILE A 130 6.86 -12.81 5.56
C ILE A 130 7.62 -12.33 4.32
N THR A 131 8.54 -11.36 4.47
CA THR A 131 9.31 -10.84 3.34
C THR A 131 10.20 -11.91 2.72
N GLY A 132 10.91 -12.71 3.53
CA GLY A 132 11.75 -13.81 3.04
C GLY A 132 10.94 -14.82 2.23
N ASN A 133 9.79 -15.26 2.75
CA ASN A 133 8.90 -16.18 2.04
C ASN A 133 8.43 -15.62 0.69
N ILE A 134 8.08 -14.32 0.62
CA ILE A 134 7.68 -13.67 -0.64
C ILE A 134 8.84 -13.66 -1.64
N ILE A 135 10.06 -13.36 -1.19
CA ILE A 135 11.24 -13.28 -2.05
C ILE A 135 11.63 -14.66 -2.57
N ASP A 136 11.70 -15.66 -1.68
CA ASP A 136 11.92 -17.06 -2.04
C ASP A 136 10.89 -17.53 -3.09
N ARG A 137 9.64 -17.05 -2.99
CA ARG A 137 8.58 -17.34 -3.97
C ARG A 137 8.80 -16.66 -5.32
N MET A 138 9.39 -15.47 -5.33
CA MET A 138 9.66 -14.73 -6.56
C MET A 138 10.92 -15.22 -7.26
N HIS A 139 11.85 -15.89 -6.55
CA HIS A 139 13.11 -16.36 -7.11
C HIS A 139 12.97 -17.70 -7.82
N HIS A 140 13.25 -17.71 -9.12
CA HIS A 140 13.19 -18.92 -9.93
C HIS A 140 14.40 -19.08 -10.83
N SER A 141 15.12 -20.19 -10.66
CA SER A 141 16.20 -20.60 -11.57
C SER A 141 15.67 -21.45 -12.74
N TYR A 142 16.13 -21.14 -13.95
CA TYR A 142 15.83 -21.86 -15.17
C TYR A 142 17.13 -22.28 -15.88
N ASP A 143 17.33 -23.59 -16.08
CA ASP A 143 18.33 -24.07 -17.04
C ASP A 143 17.77 -23.91 -18.47
N LEU A 144 17.98 -22.72 -19.06
CA LEU A 144 17.37 -22.30 -20.32
C LEU A 144 17.64 -23.28 -21.48
N LEU A 145 18.71 -24.07 -21.39
CA LEU A 145 19.19 -24.92 -22.50
C LEU A 145 19.58 -26.35 -22.09
N GLY A 146 19.38 -26.75 -20.83
CA GLY A 146 19.90 -28.04 -20.34
C GLY A 146 21.44 -28.07 -20.30
N LEU A 147 22.07 -26.90 -20.26
CA LEU A 147 23.52 -26.73 -20.33
C LEU A 147 24.15 -26.52 -18.95
N GLY A 148 23.35 -26.54 -17.88
CA GLY A 148 23.77 -26.15 -16.54
C GLY A 148 24.07 -24.64 -16.45
N ILE A 149 23.44 -23.83 -17.30
CA ILE A 149 23.46 -22.37 -17.19
C ILE A 149 22.11 -21.97 -16.63
N ASP A 150 22.10 -21.80 -15.32
CA ASP A 150 20.95 -21.36 -14.56
C ASP A 150 20.76 -19.86 -14.78
N ILE A 151 19.58 -19.50 -15.28
CA ILE A 151 19.10 -18.12 -15.37
C ILE A 151 18.10 -17.94 -14.25
N GLU A 152 18.47 -17.17 -13.23
CA GLU A 152 17.50 -16.83 -12.18
C GLU A 152 16.71 -15.60 -12.63
N VAL A 153 15.39 -15.73 -12.56
CA VAL A 153 14.45 -14.66 -12.83
C VAL A 153 13.65 -14.36 -11.58
N TRP A 154 13.14 -13.14 -11.55
CA TRP A 154 12.13 -12.74 -10.60
C TRP A 154 10.78 -12.85 -11.29
N GLU A 155 9.97 -13.80 -10.85
CA GLU A 155 8.65 -14.10 -11.39
C GLU A 155 7.79 -14.74 -10.31
N ILE A 156 6.50 -14.38 -10.24
CA ILE A 156 5.57 -15.06 -9.33
C ILE A 156 5.05 -16.30 -10.04
N LYS A 157 5.50 -17.49 -9.62
CA LYS A 157 4.86 -18.75 -10.04
C LYS A 157 3.90 -19.28 -9.01
N ASN A 158 2.85 -19.87 -9.54
CA ASN A 158 1.99 -20.74 -8.77
C ASN A 158 2.74 -22.03 -8.37
N PRO A 159 2.93 -22.33 -7.08
CA PRO A 159 3.61 -23.54 -6.61
C PRO A 159 2.95 -24.85 -7.05
N VAL A 160 1.63 -24.85 -7.22
CA VAL A 160 0.84 -26.05 -7.52
C VAL A 160 0.87 -26.36 -9.01
N THR A 161 0.72 -25.34 -9.86
CA THR A 161 0.65 -25.53 -11.31
C THR A 161 1.99 -25.36 -12.02
N GLY A 162 2.95 -24.70 -11.39
CA GLY A 162 4.23 -24.32 -11.98
C GLY A 162 4.15 -23.20 -13.01
N PHE A 163 2.95 -22.66 -13.27
CA PHE A 163 2.74 -21.58 -14.23
C PHE A 163 2.93 -20.20 -13.58
N SER A 164 3.40 -19.26 -14.39
CA SER A 164 3.45 -17.84 -14.08
C SER A 164 2.06 -17.28 -13.78
N VAL A 165 1.98 -16.37 -12.83
CA VAL A 165 0.73 -15.66 -12.54
C VAL A 165 0.40 -14.68 -13.69
N PRO A 166 -0.81 -14.72 -14.29
CA PRO A 166 -1.13 -13.93 -15.49
C PRO A 166 -1.07 -12.41 -15.32
N ILE A 167 -1.29 -11.90 -14.10
CA ILE A 167 -1.38 -10.46 -13.79
C ILE A 167 -0.17 -10.07 -12.94
N GLY A 168 0.75 -9.30 -13.52
CA GLY A 168 1.95 -8.82 -12.83
C GLY A 168 3.09 -9.84 -12.70
N GLY A 169 3.02 -10.97 -13.43
CA GLY A 169 4.06 -12.00 -13.46
C GLY A 169 4.88 -12.06 -14.75
N ASP A 170 4.62 -11.22 -15.77
CA ASP A 170 5.40 -11.27 -17.01
C ASP A 170 6.81 -10.73 -16.76
N LEU A 171 7.83 -11.55 -17.05
CA LEU A 171 9.25 -11.23 -16.99
C LEU A 171 9.59 -9.85 -17.55
N ALA A 172 8.95 -9.45 -18.64
CA ALA A 172 9.21 -8.15 -19.27
C ALA A 172 8.81 -6.96 -18.37
N SER A 173 7.77 -7.13 -17.55
CA SER A 173 7.29 -6.11 -16.61
C SER A 173 8.10 -6.04 -15.32
N LEU A 174 8.67 -7.18 -14.90
CA LEU A 174 9.40 -7.32 -13.65
C LEU A 174 10.83 -6.80 -13.77
N TYR A 175 11.51 -7.11 -14.87
CA TYR A 175 12.96 -6.90 -15.01
C TYR A 175 13.46 -5.49 -14.65
N PRO A 176 12.79 -4.38 -15.03
CA PRO A 176 13.29 -3.05 -14.68
C PRO A 176 13.22 -2.73 -13.18
N GLN A 177 12.48 -3.51 -12.41
CA GLN A 177 12.20 -3.28 -10.99
C GLN A 177 12.91 -4.28 -10.07
N ILE A 178 13.44 -5.39 -10.60
CA ILE A 178 13.95 -6.50 -9.78
C ILE A 178 15.06 -6.07 -8.82
N TRP A 179 15.95 -5.19 -9.29
CA TRP A 179 17.01 -4.62 -8.45
C TRP A 179 16.40 -3.89 -7.23
N ALA A 180 15.40 -3.06 -7.46
CA ALA A 180 14.77 -2.29 -6.39
C ALA A 180 13.86 -3.14 -5.49
N ILE A 181 13.27 -4.22 -6.00
CA ILE A 181 12.51 -5.17 -5.18
C ILE A 181 13.45 -5.90 -4.23
N ALA A 182 14.59 -6.40 -4.74
CA ALA A 182 15.65 -7.02 -3.95
C ALA A 182 16.18 -6.06 -2.88
N GLU A 183 16.54 -4.84 -3.27
CA GLU A 183 17.04 -3.83 -2.35
C GLU A 183 15.99 -3.49 -1.27
N ALA A 184 14.73 -3.28 -1.65
CA ALA A 184 13.64 -3.02 -0.71
C ALA A 184 13.43 -4.19 0.27
N ALA A 185 13.50 -5.42 -0.21
CA ALA A 185 13.39 -6.61 0.63
C ALA A 185 14.57 -6.75 1.59
N GLY A 186 15.80 -6.55 1.11
CA GLY A 186 17.01 -6.57 1.94
C GLY A 186 17.00 -5.51 3.03
N LYS A 187 16.38 -4.34 2.77
CA LYS A 187 16.13 -3.35 3.83
C LYS A 187 15.15 -3.87 4.91
N ILE A 188 14.22 -4.76 4.58
CA ILE A 188 13.26 -5.35 5.51
C ILE A 188 13.86 -6.55 6.26
N THR A 189 14.48 -7.48 5.53
CA THR A 189 15.05 -8.72 6.09
C THR A 189 16.40 -8.53 6.76
N TYR A 190 17.08 -7.41 6.47
CA TYR A 190 18.48 -7.16 6.84
C TYR A 190 19.46 -8.16 6.21
N HIS A 191 19.05 -8.81 5.12
CA HIS A 191 19.90 -9.68 4.31
C HIS A 191 20.19 -9.03 2.95
N ASP A 192 21.15 -9.61 2.24
CA ASP A 192 21.37 -9.31 0.83
C ASP A 192 20.44 -10.22 0.02
N GLU A 193 19.34 -9.65 -0.49
CA GLU A 193 18.35 -10.36 -1.30
C GLU A 193 18.67 -10.24 -2.80
N HIS A 194 19.82 -9.67 -3.16
CA HIS A 194 20.24 -9.58 -4.55
C HIS A 194 20.74 -10.95 -5.03
N GLU A 195 19.93 -11.61 -5.85
CA GLU A 195 20.26 -12.84 -6.54
C GLU A 195 20.22 -12.64 -8.08
N SER A 196 21.17 -13.29 -8.78
CA SER A 196 21.45 -13.17 -10.22
C SER A 196 21.29 -11.78 -10.81
N TYR A 197 20.24 -11.54 -11.62
CA TYR A 197 20.11 -10.29 -12.34
C TYR A 197 19.91 -9.11 -11.42
N SER A 198 19.34 -9.32 -10.22
CA SER A 198 19.23 -8.23 -9.26
C SER A 198 20.58 -7.81 -8.68
N ASP A 199 21.63 -8.63 -8.73
CA ASP A 199 23.02 -8.26 -8.36
C ASP A 199 23.81 -7.64 -9.54
N ASP A 200 23.24 -7.65 -10.76
CA ASP A 200 23.93 -7.14 -11.94
C ASP A 200 23.90 -5.60 -11.97
N ILE A 201 25.07 -4.99 -12.24
CA ILE A 201 25.20 -3.54 -12.50
C ILE A 201 24.22 -3.06 -13.59
N ILE A 202 23.91 -3.93 -14.55
CA ILE A 202 22.98 -3.64 -15.65
C ILE A 202 21.57 -3.38 -15.10
N THR A 203 21.07 -4.14 -14.14
CA THR A 203 19.69 -3.95 -13.64
C THR A 203 19.58 -2.73 -12.74
N LYS A 204 20.65 -2.38 -12.02
CA LYS A 204 20.77 -1.08 -11.36
C LYS A 204 20.77 0.07 -12.38
N GLU A 205 21.54 -0.03 -13.46
CA GLU A 205 21.54 1.00 -14.53
C GLU A 205 20.16 1.11 -15.19
N VAL A 206 19.46 0.00 -15.41
CA VAL A 206 18.08 0.00 -15.93
C VAL A 206 17.14 0.70 -14.95
N TRP A 207 17.22 0.38 -13.65
CA TRP A 207 16.44 1.03 -12.60
C TRP A 207 16.67 2.54 -12.56
N ASP A 208 17.93 2.97 -12.59
CA ASP A 208 18.29 4.39 -12.59
C ASP A 208 17.75 5.09 -13.83
N ASN A 209 17.87 4.46 -15.01
CA ASN A 209 17.32 4.98 -16.25
C ASN A 209 15.79 5.09 -16.18
N VAL A 210 15.10 4.14 -15.57
CA VAL A 210 13.65 4.18 -15.35
C VAL A 210 13.25 5.39 -14.51
N GLN A 211 13.91 5.61 -13.36
CA GLN A 211 13.64 6.77 -12.51
C GLN A 211 13.92 8.09 -13.23
N ASN A 212 14.99 8.17 -14.05
CA ASN A 212 15.34 9.34 -14.84
C ASN A 212 14.29 9.66 -15.90
N THR A 213 13.81 8.60 -16.56
CA THR A 213 12.85 8.69 -17.66
C THR A 213 11.50 9.17 -17.17
N ILE A 214 11.07 8.70 -15.99
CA ILE A 214 9.88 9.20 -15.32
C ILE A 214 9.93 10.73 -15.20
N LEU A 215 11.05 11.29 -14.71
CA LEU A 215 11.21 12.73 -14.58
C LEU A 215 11.26 13.46 -15.92
N ALA A 216 12.06 12.97 -16.87
CA ALA A 216 12.20 13.59 -18.19
C ALA A 216 10.88 13.61 -18.98
N HIS A 217 10.00 12.62 -18.77
CA HIS A 217 8.69 12.60 -19.41
C HIS A 217 7.81 13.77 -18.97
N PHE A 218 7.92 14.19 -17.70
CA PHE A 218 7.13 15.28 -17.18
C PHE A 218 7.52 16.65 -17.74
N ASP A 219 8.81 16.86 -18.01
CA ASP A 219 9.32 18.15 -18.51
C ASP A 219 8.93 18.45 -19.97
N GLU A 220 8.77 17.42 -20.82
CA GLU A 220 8.72 17.63 -22.28
C GLU A 220 7.49 17.02 -23.00
N GLY A 221 6.66 16.22 -22.32
CA GLY A 221 5.55 15.51 -22.98
C GLY A 221 6.01 14.52 -24.06
N THR A 222 7.29 14.15 -24.05
CA THR A 222 7.93 13.30 -25.06
C THR A 222 7.55 11.83 -24.82
N PRO A 223 7.00 11.11 -25.82
CA PRO A 223 6.69 9.68 -25.69
C PRO A 223 7.94 8.87 -25.30
N ILE A 224 7.81 8.01 -24.29
CA ILE A 224 8.92 7.22 -23.78
C ILE A 224 9.26 6.11 -24.79
N THR A 225 10.17 6.39 -25.71
CA THR A 225 10.66 5.36 -26.65
C THR A 225 12.01 4.87 -26.17
N ILE A 226 12.03 4.10 -25.08
CA ILE A 226 13.24 3.38 -24.68
C ILE A 226 12.98 1.90 -24.93
N PRO A 227 13.37 1.36 -26.09
CA PRO A 227 13.72 -0.04 -26.16
C PRO A 227 15.15 -0.15 -25.59
N ILE A 228 15.30 -0.52 -24.32
CA ILE A 228 16.61 -1.04 -23.90
C ILE A 228 16.71 -2.41 -24.58
N TRP A 229 17.71 -2.56 -25.44
CA TRP A 229 17.95 -3.79 -26.18
C TRP A 229 19.10 -4.54 -25.50
N ILE A 230 18.78 -5.42 -24.56
CA ILE A 230 19.78 -6.36 -24.02
C ILE A 230 19.59 -7.67 -24.76
N GLY A 231 20.03 -7.67 -26.01
CA GLY A 231 20.31 -8.91 -26.71
C GLY A 231 21.76 -9.29 -26.44
N ILE A 232 22.03 -10.54 -26.06
CA ILE A 232 23.34 -11.17 -26.29
C ILE A 232 23.14 -12.13 -27.48
N PRO A 233 23.17 -11.65 -28.73
CA PRO A 233 22.80 -12.45 -29.90
C PRO A 233 23.66 -13.70 -30.07
N SER A 234 24.88 -13.69 -29.51
CA SER A 234 25.80 -14.83 -29.54
C SER A 234 25.35 -16.04 -28.71
N LEU A 235 24.39 -15.89 -27.80
CA LEU A 235 23.89 -16.98 -26.95
C LEU A 235 22.54 -17.54 -27.42
N GLY A 236 21.97 -17.02 -28.51
CA GLY A 236 20.65 -17.47 -28.99
C GLY A 236 19.48 -17.10 -28.08
N ILE A 237 19.72 -16.27 -27.05
CA ILE A 237 18.68 -15.71 -26.20
C ILE A 237 17.92 -14.67 -27.04
N PRO A 238 16.60 -14.83 -27.24
CA PRO A 238 15.81 -13.86 -27.99
C PRO A 238 15.96 -12.47 -27.35
N PRO A 239 16.00 -11.39 -28.14
CA PRO A 239 16.09 -10.05 -27.60
C PRO A 239 14.92 -9.81 -26.64
N MET A 240 15.25 -9.57 -25.37
CA MET A 240 14.25 -9.10 -24.41
C MET A 240 13.96 -7.64 -24.73
N PHE A 241 12.70 -7.36 -25.01
CA PHE A 241 12.24 -6.00 -25.25
C PHE A 241 11.93 -5.36 -23.91
N PHE A 242 12.82 -4.49 -23.43
CA PHE A 242 12.52 -3.62 -22.30
C PHE A 242 11.90 -2.36 -22.84
N GLY A 243 10.58 -2.40 -23.08
CA GLY A 243 9.78 -1.22 -23.36
C GLY A 243 9.18 -0.70 -22.06
N VAL A 244 9.25 0.62 -21.84
CA VAL A 244 8.58 1.28 -20.69
C VAL A 244 7.05 1.32 -20.85
N TYR A 245 6.54 0.82 -21.97
CA TYR A 245 5.12 0.56 -22.17
C TYR A 245 4.78 -0.87 -21.76
N ASN A 246 3.76 -1.04 -20.92
CA ASN A 246 3.04 -2.31 -20.88
C ASN A 246 2.62 -2.64 -22.33
N TYR A 247 2.66 -3.91 -22.74
CA TYR A 247 2.36 -4.37 -24.11
C TYR A 247 1.01 -3.83 -24.65
N TYR A 248 0.14 -3.37 -23.75
CA TYR A 248 -1.18 -2.79 -24.01
C TYR A 248 -1.23 -1.26 -24.13
N GLY A 249 -0.09 -0.55 -24.10
CA GLY A 249 -0.05 0.92 -24.17
C GLY A 249 -0.53 1.61 -22.88
N GLU A 250 -0.66 0.86 -21.78
CA GLU A 250 -0.98 1.43 -20.48
C GLU A 250 0.25 2.12 -19.88
N PRO A 251 0.06 3.29 -19.24
CA PRO A 251 1.15 4.04 -18.65
C PRO A 251 1.85 3.19 -17.59
N PHE A 252 3.17 3.21 -17.67
CA PHE A 252 4.07 2.72 -16.65
C PHE A 252 3.59 3.07 -15.24
N ASN A 253 3.64 2.11 -14.30
CA ASN A 253 3.13 2.33 -12.94
C ASN A 253 4.14 3.18 -12.12
N ALA A 254 4.11 4.49 -12.36
CA ALA A 254 4.97 5.47 -11.71
C ALA A 254 4.84 5.44 -10.17
N TYR A 255 3.68 5.01 -9.65
CA TYR A 255 3.51 4.78 -8.21
C TYR A 255 4.43 3.67 -7.70
N MET A 256 4.47 2.49 -8.35
CA MET A 256 5.35 1.39 -7.93
C MET A 256 6.82 1.82 -7.88
N ILE A 257 7.28 2.58 -8.87
CA ILE A 257 8.64 3.12 -8.86
C ILE A 257 8.85 4.08 -7.71
N ALA A 258 7.91 4.98 -7.45
CA ALA A 258 8.03 5.91 -6.34
C ALA A 258 8.03 5.21 -4.98
N VAL A 259 7.22 4.17 -4.80
CA VAL A 259 7.23 3.33 -3.60
C VAL A 259 8.57 2.61 -3.47
N LEU A 260 9.02 1.91 -4.50
CA LEU A 260 10.32 1.22 -4.48
C LEU A 260 11.48 2.19 -4.24
N SER A 261 11.48 3.37 -4.86
CA SER A 261 12.47 4.43 -4.61
C SER A 261 12.45 4.84 -3.13
N THR A 262 11.25 5.06 -2.58
CA THR A 262 11.04 5.37 -1.16
C THR A 262 11.62 4.29 -0.26
N LEU A 263 11.47 3.02 -0.62
CA LEU A 263 11.95 1.87 0.17
C LEU A 263 13.45 1.63 0.03
N CYS A 264 14.04 1.80 -1.14
CA CYS A 264 15.47 1.59 -1.37
C CYS A 264 16.32 2.76 -0.85
N ASN A 265 15.72 3.95 -0.77
CA ASN A 265 16.41 5.22 -0.56
C ASN A 265 17.45 5.54 -1.65
N GLU A 266 17.13 5.23 -2.90
CA GLU A 266 18.04 5.40 -4.03
C GLU A 266 17.48 6.41 -5.04
N PRO A 267 18.14 7.57 -5.23
CA PRO A 267 17.67 8.59 -6.14
C PRO A 267 18.04 8.26 -7.59
N GLY A 268 17.10 8.41 -8.51
CA GLY A 268 17.43 8.58 -9.93
C GLY A 268 17.94 10.01 -10.19
N GLY A 269 18.64 10.22 -11.31
CA GLY A 269 18.57 11.49 -12.05
C GLY A 269 19.62 12.52 -11.69
N GLY A 270 20.70 12.11 -11.00
CA GLY A 270 21.73 13.03 -10.52
C GLY A 270 21.30 13.83 -9.28
N TYR A 271 20.23 13.40 -8.60
CA TYR A 271 19.79 13.99 -7.34
C TYR A 271 20.74 13.62 -6.19
N SER A 272 20.85 14.51 -5.22
CA SER A 272 21.72 14.31 -4.08
C SER A 272 21.17 13.27 -3.08
N ASN A 273 19.85 13.09 -3.06
CA ASN A 273 19.14 12.12 -2.24
C ASN A 273 17.71 11.86 -2.77
N THR A 274 17.15 10.73 -2.37
CA THR A 274 15.83 10.23 -2.80
C THR A 274 14.67 11.12 -2.38
N TYR A 275 14.78 11.75 -1.21
CA TYR A 275 13.76 12.68 -0.75
C TYR A 275 13.57 13.82 -1.75
N GLU A 276 14.64 14.43 -2.25
CA GLU A 276 14.55 15.49 -3.26
C GLU A 276 13.96 15.01 -4.59
N TRP A 277 14.32 13.79 -5.00
CA TRP A 277 13.72 13.14 -6.17
C TRP A 277 12.20 12.97 -5.98
N LEU A 278 11.76 12.48 -4.82
CA LEU A 278 10.34 12.32 -4.47
C LEU A 278 9.60 13.67 -4.35
N VAL A 279 10.24 14.72 -3.85
CA VAL A 279 9.65 16.06 -3.79
C VAL A 279 9.41 16.61 -5.20
N ASN A 280 10.39 16.46 -6.09
CA ASN A 280 10.23 16.90 -7.48
C ASN A 280 9.17 16.07 -8.19
N PHE A 281 9.18 14.75 -8.00
CA PHE A 281 8.14 13.85 -8.48
C PHE A 281 6.75 14.25 -7.97
N ASN A 282 6.62 14.62 -6.70
CA ASN A 282 5.37 15.11 -6.11
C ASN A 282 4.92 16.44 -6.71
N ASN A 283 5.85 17.36 -6.99
CA ASN A 283 5.50 18.69 -7.51
C ASN A 283 5.09 18.67 -8.99
N ASP A 284 5.46 17.62 -9.74
CA ASP A 284 5.23 17.53 -11.17
C ASP A 284 3.91 16.83 -11.54
N THR A 285 2.81 17.46 -11.13
CA THR A 285 1.44 16.96 -11.33
C THR A 285 0.93 17.10 -12.77
N LYS A 286 1.46 18.07 -13.53
CA LYS A 286 0.94 18.42 -14.86
C LYS A 286 1.11 17.30 -15.88
N GLY A 287 2.20 16.55 -15.78
CA GLY A 287 2.52 15.49 -16.73
C GLY A 287 1.80 14.17 -16.46
N PHE A 288 1.14 14.01 -15.30
CA PHE A 288 0.48 12.76 -14.95
C PHE A 288 -1.05 12.87 -15.00
N LEU A 289 -1.65 12.16 -15.96
CA LEU A 289 -3.07 11.79 -16.00
C LEU A 289 -4.08 12.95 -15.95
N GLY A 290 -3.66 14.19 -16.25
CA GLY A 290 -4.54 15.36 -16.19
C GLY A 290 -4.92 15.79 -14.78
N MET A 291 -4.11 15.47 -13.77
CA MET A 291 -4.34 15.94 -12.41
C MET A 291 -4.18 17.48 -12.31
N PRO A 292 -4.95 18.15 -11.44
CA PRO A 292 -4.76 19.57 -11.12
C PRO A 292 -3.34 19.88 -10.64
N GLU A 293 -2.83 21.05 -11.05
CA GLU A 293 -1.42 21.46 -10.87
C GLU A 293 -1.00 21.60 -9.40
N ASP A 294 -1.95 21.56 -8.46
CA ASP A 294 -1.81 21.94 -7.06
C ASP A 294 -2.02 20.77 -6.07
N ILE A 295 -2.40 19.58 -6.54
CA ILE A 295 -2.73 18.46 -5.64
C ILE A 295 -1.49 17.68 -5.18
N GLY A 296 -0.41 17.64 -5.97
CA GLY A 296 0.79 16.83 -5.68
C GLY A 296 0.62 15.34 -5.95
N LEU A 297 1.65 14.68 -6.49
CA LEU A 297 1.69 13.23 -6.71
C LEU A 297 2.33 12.52 -5.51
N TYR A 298 1.55 11.67 -4.83
CA TYR A 298 2.04 10.82 -3.75
C TYR A 298 2.74 11.57 -2.59
N PRO A 299 2.10 12.62 -2.03
CA PRO A 299 2.65 13.45 -0.94
C PRO A 299 3.11 12.68 0.31
N HIS A 300 2.61 11.46 0.52
CA HIS A 300 3.01 10.63 1.65
C HIS A 300 4.42 10.05 1.48
N LEU A 301 4.90 9.83 0.25
CA LEU A 301 6.18 9.15 -0.01
C LEU A 301 7.42 9.95 0.44
N PRO A 302 7.53 11.27 0.21
CA PRO A 302 8.61 12.06 0.83
C PRO A 302 8.63 11.95 2.35
N LEU A 303 7.46 11.98 3.01
CA LEU A 303 7.37 11.87 4.47
C LEU A 303 7.80 10.50 4.98
N ILE A 304 7.39 9.43 4.30
CA ILE A 304 7.79 8.06 4.59
C ILE A 304 9.30 7.91 4.38
N ASN A 305 9.85 8.39 3.26
CA ASN A 305 11.29 8.34 3.01
C ASN A 305 12.07 9.01 4.14
N ARG A 306 11.61 10.20 4.58
CA ARG A 306 12.21 10.89 5.73
C ARG A 306 12.05 10.12 7.05
N ILE A 307 10.94 9.41 7.27
CA ILE A 307 10.77 8.55 8.45
C ILE A 307 11.77 7.38 8.43
N LEU A 308 11.94 6.75 7.28
CA LEU A 308 12.80 5.58 7.11
C LEU A 308 14.30 5.93 7.15
N TYR A 309 14.68 7.09 6.59
CA TYR A 309 16.08 7.42 6.29
C TYR A 309 16.57 8.75 6.89
N GLY A 310 15.66 9.55 7.44
CA GLY A 310 15.93 10.95 7.78
C GLY A 310 16.01 11.85 6.53
N TYR A 311 16.24 13.13 6.76
CA TYR A 311 16.55 14.09 5.70
C TYR A 311 17.44 15.19 6.28
N ASN A 312 18.55 15.49 5.61
CA ASN A 312 19.54 16.49 6.01
C ASN A 312 19.73 17.60 4.97
N GLY A 313 18.94 17.62 3.90
CA GLY A 313 18.99 18.66 2.87
C GLY A 313 18.19 19.91 3.23
N SER A 314 18.15 20.88 2.33
CA SER A 314 17.50 22.18 2.53
C SER A 314 16.09 22.30 1.94
N ASN A 315 15.69 21.34 1.10
CA ASN A 315 14.47 21.40 0.29
C ASN A 315 13.32 20.60 0.93
N LEU A 316 13.18 20.72 2.25
CA LEU A 316 12.09 20.07 2.99
C LEU A 316 10.76 20.74 2.63
N ILE A 317 9.74 19.95 2.31
CA ILE A 317 8.38 20.47 2.12
C ILE A 317 7.93 21.03 3.47
N SER A 318 7.43 22.25 3.52
CA SER A 318 7.07 22.85 4.82
C SER A 318 5.83 22.18 5.43
N ALA A 319 5.73 22.16 6.76
CA ALA A 319 4.52 21.70 7.46
C ALA A 319 3.26 22.44 6.97
N ASN A 320 3.37 23.77 6.82
CA ASN A 320 2.31 24.63 6.30
C ASN A 320 1.87 24.25 4.88
N GLU A 321 2.77 23.74 4.04
CA GLU A 321 2.40 23.26 2.71
C GLU A 321 1.57 21.97 2.79
N TYR A 322 1.96 21.02 3.65
CA TYR A 322 1.15 19.83 3.90
C TYR A 322 -0.24 20.17 4.45
N GLU A 323 -0.29 21.07 5.42
CA GLU A 323 -1.54 21.54 6.02
C GLU A 323 -2.44 22.22 4.99
N THR A 324 -1.92 23.20 4.24
CA THR A 324 -2.75 24.03 3.36
C THR A 324 -3.14 23.34 2.07
N LYS A 325 -2.30 22.48 1.50
CA LYS A 325 -2.62 21.73 0.27
C LYS A 325 -3.42 20.47 0.55
N PHE A 326 -3.08 19.77 1.63
CA PHE A 326 -3.64 18.45 1.90
C PHE A 326 -4.55 18.47 3.13
N LEU A 327 -4.00 18.59 4.34
CA LEU A 327 -4.75 18.21 5.54
C LEU A 327 -5.97 19.10 5.82
N ASN A 328 -5.87 20.41 5.59
CA ASN A 328 -6.96 21.36 5.84
C ASN A 328 -8.06 21.33 4.77
N ASN A 329 -7.78 20.77 3.59
CA ASN A 329 -8.76 20.61 2.53
C ASN A 329 -9.49 19.27 2.63
N ALA A 330 -9.11 18.39 3.56
CA ALA A 330 -9.79 17.12 3.78
C ALA A 330 -11.23 17.37 4.26
N PRO A 331 -12.23 16.69 3.68
CA PRO A 331 -13.62 16.82 4.08
C PRO A 331 -13.78 16.38 5.54
N PRO A 332 -14.58 17.11 6.35
CA PRO A 332 -14.75 16.80 7.77
C PRO A 332 -15.44 15.45 8.03
N CYS A 333 -16.13 14.89 7.04
CA CYS A 333 -16.81 13.59 7.08
C CYS A 333 -16.02 12.46 6.42
N GLY A 334 -14.74 12.69 6.07
CA GLY A 334 -13.92 11.71 5.37
C GLY A 334 -14.12 11.73 3.85
N ALA A 335 -13.16 11.13 3.15
CA ALA A 335 -13.17 10.99 1.70
C ALA A 335 -14.36 10.12 1.27
N HIS A 336 -15.29 10.69 0.51
CA HIS A 336 -16.42 9.96 -0.04
C HIS A 336 -16.63 10.29 -1.50
N HIS A 337 -16.98 9.26 -2.28
CA HIS A 337 -17.53 9.38 -3.62
C HIS A 337 -18.96 8.88 -3.60
N TYR A 338 -19.93 9.78 -3.68
CA TYR A 338 -21.32 9.41 -3.88
C TYR A 338 -21.87 10.05 -5.14
N VAL A 339 -22.25 9.22 -6.11
CA VAL A 339 -23.10 9.62 -7.23
C VAL A 339 -24.55 9.30 -6.86
N TYR A 340 -25.35 10.32 -6.54
CA TYR A 340 -26.79 10.14 -6.36
C TYR A 340 -27.52 10.44 -7.66
N GLN A 341 -28.27 9.47 -8.18
CA GLN A 341 -29.28 9.73 -9.21
C GLN A 341 -30.62 10.02 -8.55
N ASN A 342 -30.91 11.30 -8.30
CA ASN A 342 -32.25 11.70 -7.85
C ASN A 342 -32.98 12.40 -9.01
N ASN A 343 -34.05 11.78 -9.51
CA ASN A 343 -34.88 12.30 -10.60
C ASN A 343 -34.14 12.62 -11.92
N GLY A 344 -33.09 11.87 -12.26
CA GLY A 344 -32.30 12.10 -13.47
C GLY A 344 -31.31 13.27 -13.38
N VAL A 345 -31.13 13.86 -12.18
CA VAL A 345 -30.02 14.76 -11.89
C VAL A 345 -29.00 13.99 -11.08
N THR A 346 -27.82 13.83 -11.65
CA THR A 346 -26.63 13.32 -10.96
C THR A 346 -26.12 14.42 -10.02
N ILE A 347 -26.18 14.20 -8.71
CA ILE A 347 -25.46 15.02 -7.74
C ILE A 347 -24.23 14.23 -7.35
N ASP A 348 -23.09 14.64 -7.90
CA ASP A 348 -21.77 14.15 -7.52
C ASP A 348 -21.35 14.90 -6.25
N GLU A 349 -21.44 14.27 -5.07
CA GLU A 349 -20.68 14.77 -3.92
C GLU A 349 -19.24 14.26 -4.05
N VAL A 350 -18.53 14.89 -4.99
CA VAL A 350 -17.10 14.76 -5.19
C VAL A 350 -16.45 15.76 -4.23
N THR A 351 -15.76 15.26 -3.23
CA THR A 351 -14.92 16.09 -2.36
C THR A 351 -13.92 16.87 -3.22
N SER A 352 -13.54 18.11 -2.87
CA SER A 352 -12.53 18.88 -3.61
C SER A 352 -11.35 19.24 -2.70
N PRO A 353 -10.10 18.83 -3.03
CA PRO A 353 -9.73 17.92 -4.13
C PRO A 353 -10.40 16.54 -3.97
N PRO A 354 -10.40 15.65 -4.98
CA PRO A 354 -11.17 14.40 -4.97
C PRO A 354 -10.60 13.35 -4.03
N TRP A 355 -10.61 13.64 -2.72
CA TRP A 355 -10.03 12.85 -1.65
C TRP A 355 -10.31 11.37 -1.71
N HIS A 356 -11.47 10.98 -2.24
CA HIS A 356 -11.93 9.59 -2.44
C HIS A 356 -11.21 8.86 -3.59
N THR A 357 -10.85 9.58 -4.66
CA THR A 357 -10.09 9.05 -5.82
C THR A 357 -8.64 9.50 -5.84
N ILE A 358 -8.21 10.28 -4.84
CA ILE A 358 -6.79 10.42 -4.48
C ILE A 358 -6.32 9.06 -3.91
N SER A 359 -6.61 7.94 -4.57
CA SER A 359 -5.84 6.73 -4.38
C SER A 359 -4.41 7.17 -4.62
N LEU A 360 -3.69 7.40 -3.52
CA LEU A 360 -2.29 7.75 -3.52
C LEU A 360 -1.48 6.53 -3.99
N GLY A 361 -2.12 5.40 -4.32
CA GLY A 361 -1.53 4.30 -5.07
C GLY A 361 -1.96 4.19 -6.53
N CYS A 362 -3.14 4.71 -6.91
CA CYS A 362 -3.73 4.50 -8.24
C CYS A 362 -4.46 5.75 -8.79
N PRO A 363 -3.77 6.88 -9.00
CA PRO A 363 -4.39 8.11 -9.51
C PRO A 363 -4.99 7.95 -10.93
N GLN A 364 -4.72 6.86 -11.65
CA GLN A 364 -5.40 6.51 -12.92
C GLN A 364 -6.92 6.38 -12.78
N HIS A 365 -7.44 6.11 -11.57
CA HIS A 365 -8.87 6.03 -11.32
C HIS A 365 -9.58 7.39 -11.46
N ASN A 366 -8.82 8.50 -11.51
CA ASN A 366 -9.34 9.86 -11.65
C ASN A 366 -9.71 10.25 -13.10
N SER A 367 -9.64 9.34 -14.08
CA SER A 367 -10.02 9.63 -15.47
C SER A 367 -10.71 8.46 -16.16
N GLY A 368 -12.05 8.37 -16.09
CA GLY A 368 -12.81 7.44 -16.91
C GLY A 368 -14.10 6.88 -16.30
N SER A 369 -14.60 5.78 -16.87
CA SER A 369 -15.76 5.01 -16.41
C SER A 369 -15.46 4.10 -15.20
N TRP A 370 -14.33 4.31 -14.54
CA TRP A 370 -13.81 3.44 -13.47
C TRP A 370 -14.05 4.01 -12.07
N TYR A 371 -14.86 5.06 -11.94
CA TYR A 371 -15.35 5.51 -10.65
C TYR A 371 -16.35 4.50 -10.11
N PHE A 372 -15.96 3.76 -9.09
CA PHE A 372 -16.91 2.97 -8.33
C PHE A 372 -17.55 3.88 -7.27
N ASP A 373 -18.88 3.86 -7.18
CA ASP A 373 -19.59 4.50 -6.06
C ASP A 373 -19.12 3.85 -4.75
N GLY A 374 -18.72 4.67 -3.77
CA GLY A 374 -18.18 4.16 -2.51
C GLY A 374 -16.69 3.81 -2.53
N GLU A 375 -15.86 4.40 -3.40
CA GLU A 375 -14.41 4.40 -3.17
C GLU A 375 -14.07 5.19 -1.89
N TYR A 376 -13.51 4.48 -0.88
CA TYR A 376 -13.07 5.04 0.40
C TYR A 376 -11.57 4.78 0.59
N ASN A 377 -10.72 5.50 -0.12
CA ASN A 377 -9.25 5.41 0.03
C ASN A 377 -8.71 6.06 1.34
N MET A 378 -9.52 6.13 2.42
CA MET A 378 -9.15 6.82 3.66
C MET A 378 -7.82 6.32 4.26
N ILE A 379 -7.41 5.09 3.93
CA ILE A 379 -6.11 4.53 4.30
C ILE A 379 -4.95 5.41 3.82
N ASP A 380 -4.99 5.92 2.59
CA ASP A 380 -3.93 6.76 2.03
C ASP A 380 -3.84 8.11 2.74
N TYR A 381 -4.99 8.70 3.05
CA TYR A 381 -5.06 9.90 3.91
C TYR A 381 -4.50 9.61 5.30
N MET A 382 -4.84 8.48 5.92
CA MET A 382 -4.31 8.11 7.24
C MET A 382 -2.80 7.91 7.22
N ILE A 383 -2.24 7.33 6.15
CA ILE A 383 -0.78 7.24 5.96
C ILE A 383 -0.18 8.64 5.87
N LEU A 384 -0.74 9.52 5.04
CA LEU A 384 -0.27 10.90 4.90
C LEU A 384 -0.33 11.67 6.23
N TYR A 385 -1.47 11.60 6.91
CA TYR A 385 -1.73 12.24 8.19
C TYR A 385 -0.72 11.76 9.24
N ASN A 386 -0.65 10.45 9.50
CA ASN A 386 0.24 9.92 10.53
C ASN A 386 1.72 10.22 10.20
N SER A 387 2.11 10.13 8.92
CA SER A 387 3.47 10.46 8.48
C SER A 387 3.80 11.94 8.69
N TYR A 388 2.84 12.85 8.46
CA TYR A 388 3.01 14.28 8.70
C TYR A 388 3.25 14.56 10.19
N PHE A 389 2.46 13.97 11.08
CA PHE A 389 2.59 14.19 12.53
C PHE A 389 3.96 13.72 13.06
N LEU A 390 4.44 12.55 12.61
CA LEU A 390 5.78 12.05 12.97
C LEU A 390 6.90 13.00 12.50
N ASN A 391 6.72 13.66 11.35
CA ASN A 391 7.75 14.50 10.74
C ASN A 391 7.81 15.92 11.30
N TYR A 392 6.68 16.52 11.69
CA TYR A 392 6.60 17.97 11.98
C TYR A 392 6.16 18.33 13.40
N LEU A 393 5.34 17.52 14.05
CA LEU A 393 4.76 17.90 15.36
C LEU A 393 5.45 17.26 16.54
N TYR A 394 6.05 16.08 16.35
CA TYR A 394 6.74 15.35 17.42
C TYR A 394 8.26 15.30 17.23
N GLY A 395 8.80 16.21 16.40
CA GLY A 395 10.15 16.18 15.85
C GLY A 395 11.31 16.38 16.84
N GLU A 396 11.83 15.27 17.37
CA GLU A 396 13.25 14.89 17.25
C GLU A 396 13.37 13.35 17.16
N TYR A 397 12.66 12.70 16.22
CA TYR A 397 13.03 11.33 15.84
C TYR A 397 14.34 11.38 15.05
N LYS A 398 15.46 11.19 15.74
CA LYS A 398 16.69 10.68 15.11
C LYS A 398 16.45 9.18 14.96
N PRO A 399 16.48 8.61 13.75
CA PRO A 399 16.40 7.16 13.62
C PRO A 399 17.46 6.58 14.54
N ALA A 400 17.04 5.85 15.57
CA ALA A 400 17.96 5.07 16.36
C ALA A 400 18.52 4.05 15.37
N LEU A 401 19.73 4.30 14.88
CA LEU A 401 20.53 3.28 14.22
C LEU A 401 20.54 2.11 15.20
N VAL A 402 19.77 1.07 14.87
CA VAL A 402 19.64 -0.11 15.71
C VAL A 402 21.03 -0.74 15.75
N ASP A 403 21.76 -0.53 16.86
CA ASP A 403 22.95 -1.31 17.15
C ASP A 403 22.46 -2.68 17.64
N VAL A 404 22.50 -3.66 16.72
CA VAL A 404 21.85 -4.98 16.77
C VAL A 404 22.37 -5.88 17.91
N LYS A 405 23.20 -5.39 18.85
CA LYS A 405 24.05 -6.28 19.66
C LYS A 405 23.62 -6.63 21.07
N THR A 406 22.57 -6.07 21.66
CA THR A 406 22.21 -6.49 23.03
C THR A 406 20.75 -6.24 23.38
N TYR A 407 19.83 -7.20 23.22
CA TYR A 407 18.59 -7.18 24.01
C TYR A 407 18.10 -8.56 24.47
N PRO A 408 17.57 -8.64 25.70
CA PRO A 408 17.09 -9.88 26.29
C PRO A 408 15.68 -10.23 25.76
N ILE A 409 15.49 -11.53 25.56
CA ILE A 409 14.23 -12.16 25.20
C ILE A 409 13.22 -11.94 26.35
N VAL A 410 12.04 -11.40 26.02
CA VAL A 410 10.88 -11.37 26.93
C VAL A 410 9.82 -12.29 26.34
N GLU A 411 9.57 -13.40 27.02
CA GLU A 411 8.49 -14.32 26.67
C GLU A 411 7.15 -13.75 27.15
N PHE A 412 6.15 -13.71 26.26
CA PHE A 412 4.77 -13.40 26.61
C PHE A 412 3.90 -14.64 26.37
N GLU A 413 3.10 -15.03 27.36
CA GLU A 413 2.02 -16.00 27.20
C GLU A 413 0.80 -15.29 26.60
N VAL A 414 0.37 -15.75 25.41
CA VAL A 414 -0.86 -15.31 24.76
C VAL A 414 -2.03 -16.14 25.28
N HIS A 415 -2.98 -15.49 25.97
CA HIS A 415 -4.28 -16.10 26.25
C HIS A 415 -5.25 -15.77 25.12
N LEU A 416 -5.65 -16.79 24.36
CA LEU A 416 -6.73 -16.72 23.39
C LEU A 416 -8.06 -16.87 24.13
N ASP A 417 -8.87 -15.81 24.18
CA ASP A 417 -10.25 -15.92 24.61
C ASP A 417 -11.08 -16.67 23.54
N PRO A 418 -11.91 -17.64 23.93
CA PRO A 418 -12.78 -18.35 23.00
C PRO A 418 -14.02 -17.50 22.71
N GLU A 419 -14.10 -17.03 21.46
CA GLU A 419 -15.25 -16.40 20.77
C GLU A 419 -15.33 -14.87 20.75
N PRO A 420 -15.25 -14.24 19.56
CA PRO A 420 -15.62 -12.84 19.38
C PRO A 420 -17.16 -12.67 19.39
N PRO A 421 -17.70 -11.60 19.98
CA PRO A 421 -19.13 -11.33 19.95
C PRO A 421 -19.63 -11.02 18.52
N TYR A 422 -20.69 -11.71 18.13
CA TYR A 422 -21.44 -11.52 16.88
C TYR A 422 -22.31 -10.24 16.95
N TYR A 423 -22.08 -9.28 16.05
CA TYR A 423 -22.87 -8.05 15.91
C TYR A 423 -23.58 -8.02 14.53
N PRO A 424 -24.91 -8.24 14.44
CA PRO A 424 -25.58 -8.48 13.16
C PRO A 424 -26.22 -7.27 12.45
N ASP A 425 -25.96 -6.01 12.79
CA ASP A 425 -26.61 -4.86 12.12
C ASP A 425 -25.62 -3.79 11.61
N THR A 426 -25.36 -3.78 10.30
CA THR A 426 -24.42 -2.88 9.59
C THR A 426 -25.09 -1.68 8.91
N THR A 427 -26.27 -1.22 9.34
CA THR A 427 -27.00 -0.10 8.71
C THR A 427 -26.45 1.31 9.01
N TRP A 428 -25.20 1.44 9.46
CA TRP A 428 -24.63 2.68 10.02
C TRP A 428 -24.26 3.77 9.00
N ILE A 429 -24.23 3.49 7.69
CA ILE A 429 -23.73 4.43 6.67
C ILE A 429 -24.84 5.29 6.01
N ILE A 430 -26.13 4.92 6.11
CA ILE A 430 -27.13 5.37 5.11
C ILE A 430 -27.91 6.65 5.50
N SER A 431 -27.66 7.28 6.65
CA SER A 431 -28.38 8.51 6.98
C SER A 431 -27.48 9.57 7.61
N CYS A 432 -26.71 10.28 6.81
CA CYS A 432 -26.16 11.58 7.23
C CYS A 432 -27.27 12.63 7.08
N THR A 433 -27.97 12.96 8.17
CA THR A 433 -28.75 14.20 8.21
C THR A 433 -27.80 15.35 8.51
N CYS A 434 -27.80 16.40 7.67
CA CYS A 434 -26.97 17.60 7.78
C CYS A 434 -27.30 18.49 9.00
N GLU A 435 -27.56 17.90 10.17
CA GLU A 435 -27.52 18.64 11.43
C GLU A 435 -26.06 18.95 11.79
N GLU A 436 -25.81 20.09 12.44
CA GLU A 436 -24.47 20.43 12.88
C GLU A 436 -23.90 19.31 13.77
N PRO A 437 -22.72 18.75 13.45
CA PRO A 437 -22.16 17.64 14.22
C PRO A 437 -21.97 18.05 15.69
N LYS A 438 -22.36 17.18 16.62
CA LYS A 438 -21.97 17.35 18.02
C LYS A 438 -20.46 17.14 18.13
N VAL A 439 -19.76 18.15 18.64
CA VAL A 439 -18.30 18.13 18.81
C VAL A 439 -17.96 17.34 20.07
N LEU A 440 -17.19 16.26 19.90
CA LEU A 440 -16.57 15.53 21.00
C LEU A 440 -15.10 15.95 21.08
N HIS A 441 -14.73 16.54 22.22
CA HIS A 441 -13.34 16.86 22.53
C HIS A 441 -12.66 15.59 23.04
N ALA A 442 -12.07 14.82 22.13
CA ALA A 442 -11.30 13.62 22.44
C ALA A 442 -9.99 13.67 21.66
N SER A 443 -8.89 13.55 22.38
CA SER A 443 -7.54 13.56 21.81
C SER A 443 -7.20 12.27 21.03
N ARG A 444 -8.00 11.21 21.16
CA ARG A 444 -7.75 9.87 20.57
C ARG A 444 -9.05 9.23 20.10
N GLN A 445 -9.00 8.41 19.06
CA GLN A 445 -10.16 7.64 18.56
C GLN A 445 -10.71 6.66 19.62
N ILE A 446 -9.83 6.07 20.43
CA ILE A 446 -10.22 5.22 21.56
C ILE A 446 -10.92 5.99 22.68
N ASP A 447 -10.52 7.25 22.93
CA ASP A 447 -11.21 8.13 23.89
C ASP A 447 -12.59 8.50 23.38
N THR A 448 -12.74 8.71 22.07
CA THR A 448 -14.05 8.93 21.44
C THR A 448 -14.96 7.71 21.67
N ARG A 449 -14.47 6.50 21.40
CA ARG A 449 -15.22 5.25 21.62
C ARG A 449 -15.56 5.05 23.10
N ALA A 450 -14.61 5.27 24.01
CA ALA A 450 -14.84 5.17 25.45
C ALA A 450 -15.85 6.21 25.95
N ASN A 451 -15.77 7.46 25.49
CA ASN A 451 -16.73 8.52 25.83
C ASN A 451 -18.14 8.24 25.29
N ILE A 452 -18.25 7.61 24.11
CA ILE A 452 -19.54 7.15 23.55
C ILE A 452 -20.13 6.02 24.41
N LEU A 453 -19.30 5.11 24.91
CA LEU A 453 -19.74 3.92 25.64
C LEU A 453 -19.97 4.13 27.15
N ALA A 454 -19.36 5.16 27.76
CA ALA A 454 -19.26 5.30 29.22
C ALA A 454 -20.02 6.51 29.83
N ASP A 455 -21.29 6.73 29.51
CA ASP A 455 -22.18 7.74 30.15
C ASP A 455 -22.12 9.21 29.65
N GLY A 456 -21.66 9.51 28.42
CA GLY A 456 -21.61 10.89 27.90
C GLY A 456 -22.95 11.64 27.69
N GLY A 457 -24.11 11.07 28.06
CA GLY A 457 -25.41 11.72 27.88
C GLY A 457 -25.82 11.93 26.41
N LEU A 458 -25.09 11.31 25.49
CA LEU A 458 -25.36 11.33 24.05
C LEU A 458 -26.32 10.19 23.70
N ASN A 459 -27.62 10.50 23.68
CA ASN A 459 -28.56 9.69 22.89
C ASN A 459 -28.22 9.92 21.42
N CYS A 460 -27.34 9.08 20.86
CA CYS A 460 -27.08 9.05 19.42
C CYS A 460 -28.26 8.33 18.77
N PHE A 461 -29.09 9.06 18.04
CA PHE A 461 -30.08 8.45 17.18
C PHE A 461 -29.36 7.92 15.93
N ALA A 462 -29.84 6.79 15.39
CA ALA A 462 -29.36 6.28 14.12
C ALA A 462 -29.36 7.42 13.08
N GLY A 463 -28.20 7.69 12.47
CA GLY A 463 -27.99 8.79 11.52
C GLY A 463 -27.35 10.08 12.05
N SER A 464 -26.87 10.09 13.29
CA SER A 464 -26.16 11.25 13.84
C SER A 464 -24.69 11.26 13.40
N SER A 465 -24.22 12.36 12.80
CA SER A 465 -22.80 12.55 12.42
C SER A 465 -21.95 12.93 13.65
N ILE A 466 -20.81 12.26 13.85
CA ILE A 466 -19.85 12.55 14.93
C ILE A 466 -18.61 13.19 14.32
N ARG A 467 -18.20 14.35 14.84
CA ARG A 467 -16.97 15.04 14.43
C ARG A 467 -15.90 14.87 15.51
N MET A 468 -14.75 14.30 15.14
CA MET A 468 -13.55 14.30 15.97
C MET A 468 -12.70 15.51 15.61
N LEU A 469 -12.41 16.36 16.58
CA LEU A 469 -11.44 17.44 16.43
C LEU A 469 -10.25 17.16 17.35
N PRO A 470 -9.00 17.24 16.86
CA PRO A 470 -7.85 17.27 17.77
C PRO A 470 -7.96 18.50 18.68
N ASN A 471 -7.65 18.34 19.96
CA ASN A 471 -7.56 19.47 20.89
C ASN A 471 -6.40 20.37 20.46
N PHE A 472 -6.69 21.64 20.18
CA PHE A 472 -5.70 22.72 20.08
C PHE A 472 -5.59 23.46 21.41
#